data_AF-A0A507C8D1-F1
#
_entry.id   AF-A0A507C8D1-F1
#
_cell.length_a   1.000
_cell.length_b   1.000
_cell.length_c   1.000
_cell.angle_alpha   90.00
_cell.angle_beta   90.00
_cell.angle_gamma   90.00
#
_symmetry.space_group_name_H-M   'P 1'
#
loop_
_entity.id
_entity.type
_entity.pdbx_description
1 polymer ?
#
loop_
_entity_poly.entity_id
_entity_poly.type
_entity_poly.pdbx_seq_one_letter_code
_entity_poly.pdbx_strand_id
1 'polypeptide(L)'
;MVLFTLTQSTPGHSHEEEIDNYIRSIQKFRCDVQNDMNTIATDNNRPQYRGNTRRYCLESDLKVRLSSLQKLRWSERWIYDELIELPKTQIRWVPVCIAHEELIIDRAKYDMKRLQEYCKFYCGIPEINKKAEQRLNSYQEFIDHHEQNIAKYRVLDIDGVSNPLVASTDQVDRRTLDLLGRGGIYGTSDPMETSTNY
;
A
#
# COMPACT_ATOMS: atom_id res chain seq x y z
N MET A 1 -18.74 41.92 -39.25
CA MET A 1 -19.05 41.43 -37.89
C MET A 1 -18.70 39.95 -37.86
N VAL A 2 -17.59 39.59 -37.20
CA VAL A 2 -17.09 38.21 -37.12
C VAL A 2 -17.43 37.69 -35.73
N LEU A 3 -18.28 36.68 -35.64
CA LEU A 3 -18.59 35.98 -34.40
C LEU A 3 -17.51 34.93 -34.15
N PHE A 4 -16.69 35.15 -33.12
CA PHE A 4 -15.83 34.13 -32.55
C PHE A 4 -16.65 33.30 -31.57
N THR A 5 -16.92 32.04 -31.92
CA THR A 5 -17.40 31.04 -30.96
C THR A 5 -16.20 30.52 -30.17
N LEU A 6 -16.05 31.00 -28.93
CA LEU A 6 -15.11 30.45 -27.96
C LEU A 6 -15.73 29.20 -27.36
N THR A 7 -15.37 28.01 -27.85
CA THR A 7 -15.70 26.76 -27.18
C THR A 7 -14.84 26.67 -25.92
N GLN A 8 -15.41 26.93 -24.74
CA GLN A 8 -14.75 26.54 -23.49
C GLN A 8 -14.74 25.01 -23.44
N SER A 9 -13.56 24.43 -23.64
CA SER A 9 -13.31 23.04 -23.32
C SER A 9 -13.53 22.88 -21.82
N THR A 10 -14.46 22.00 -21.43
CA THR A 10 -14.63 21.51 -20.06
C THR A 10 -13.24 21.24 -19.47
N PRO A 11 -12.92 21.67 -18.23
CA PRO A 11 -11.63 21.36 -17.63
C PRO A 11 -11.48 19.84 -17.63
N GLY A 12 -10.54 19.32 -18.41
CA GLY A 12 -10.21 17.91 -18.40
C GLY A 12 -9.86 17.53 -16.97
N HIS A 13 -10.40 16.40 -16.49
CA HIS A 13 -10.07 15.85 -15.17
C HIS A 13 -8.55 15.92 -14.98
N SER A 14 -8.09 16.61 -13.94
CA SER A 14 -6.65 16.81 -13.79
C SER A 14 -6.00 15.45 -13.49
N HIS A 15 -4.77 15.24 -13.94
CA HIS A 15 -4.04 14.02 -13.61
C HIS A 15 -3.91 13.80 -12.09
N GLU A 16 -3.98 14.87 -11.30
CA GLU A 16 -3.99 14.81 -9.84
C GLU A 16 -5.30 14.21 -9.31
N GLU A 17 -6.45 14.64 -9.82
CA GLU A 17 -7.76 14.05 -9.47
C GLU A 17 -7.82 12.57 -9.84
N GLU A 18 -7.25 12.19 -10.98
CA GLU A 18 -7.17 10.78 -11.42
C GLU A 18 -6.31 9.94 -10.46
N ILE A 19 -5.12 10.44 -10.08
CA ILE A 19 -4.24 9.78 -9.10
C ILE A 19 -4.95 9.61 -7.76
N ASP A 20 -5.60 10.64 -7.25
CA ASP A 20 -6.32 10.61 -5.97
C ASP A 20 -7.49 9.64 -6.00
N ASN A 21 -8.19 9.52 -7.13
CA ASN A 21 -9.26 8.54 -7.32
C ASN A 21 -8.72 7.10 -7.23
N TYR A 22 -7.59 6.82 -7.87
CA TYR A 22 -6.97 5.49 -7.81
C TYR A 22 -6.46 5.15 -6.42
N ILE A 23 -5.80 6.08 -5.74
CA ILE A 23 -5.33 5.88 -4.36
C ILE A 23 -6.51 5.56 -3.43
N ARG A 24 -7.60 6.32 -3.52
CA ARG A 24 -8.82 6.07 -2.73
C ARG A 24 -9.43 4.70 -3.03
N SER A 25 -9.47 4.32 -4.31
CA SER A 25 -9.96 3.00 -4.72
C SER A 25 -9.11 1.88 -4.13
N ILE A 26 -7.78 1.98 -4.23
CA ILE A 26 -6.82 1.03 -3.66
C ILE A 26 -7.00 0.93 -2.13
N GLN A 27 -7.09 2.06 -1.43
CA GLN A 27 -7.31 2.09 0.01
C GLN A 27 -8.59 1.38 0.43
N LYS A 28 -9.67 1.52 -0.35
CA LYS A 28 -10.91 0.77 -0.11
C LYS A 28 -10.67 -0.75 -0.18
N PHE A 29 -9.98 -1.24 -1.22
CA PHE A 29 -9.64 -2.65 -1.32
C PHE A 29 -8.76 -3.13 -0.14
N ARG A 30 -7.84 -2.30 0.35
CA ARG A 30 -7.03 -2.63 1.53
C ARG A 30 -7.89 -2.74 2.78
N CYS A 31 -8.84 -1.83 2.99
CA CYS A 31 -9.81 -1.92 4.07
C CYS A 31 -10.65 -3.20 3.98
N ASP A 32 -11.11 -3.57 2.78
CA ASP A 32 -11.86 -4.81 2.57
C ASP A 32 -11.03 -6.05 2.95
N VAL A 33 -9.76 -6.11 2.52
CA VAL A 33 -8.84 -7.20 2.90
C VAL A 33 -8.61 -7.23 4.42
N GLN A 34 -8.45 -6.08 5.05
CA GLN A 34 -8.26 -6.00 6.51
C GLN A 34 -9.51 -6.46 7.28
N ASN A 35 -10.70 -6.12 6.79
CA ASN A 35 -11.96 -6.62 7.34
C ASN A 35 -12.05 -8.14 7.22
N ASP A 36 -11.75 -8.68 6.04
CA ASP A 36 -11.70 -10.13 5.83
C ASP A 36 -10.64 -10.81 6.72
N MET A 37 -9.49 -10.16 6.96
CA MET A 37 -8.47 -10.66 7.90
C MET A 37 -8.97 -10.77 9.34
N ASN A 38 -9.94 -9.93 9.73
CA ASN A 38 -10.51 -9.94 11.08
C ASN A 38 -11.56 -11.05 11.27
N THR A 39 -12.17 -11.54 10.20
CA THR A 39 -13.19 -12.60 10.26
C THR A 39 -12.64 -14.01 10.13
N ILE A 40 -11.36 -14.18 9.73
CA ILE A 40 -10.75 -15.49 9.41
C ILE A 40 -11.00 -16.54 10.48
N ALA A 41 -10.77 -16.24 11.76
CA ALA A 41 -10.92 -17.22 12.84
C ALA A 41 -12.37 -17.75 12.92
N THR A 42 -13.35 -16.85 12.77
CA THR A 42 -14.77 -17.18 12.76
C THR A 42 -15.14 -17.97 11.50
N ASP A 43 -14.68 -17.52 10.33
CA ASP A 43 -14.98 -18.13 9.05
C ASP A 43 -14.34 -19.50 8.87
N ASN A 44 -13.19 -19.75 9.50
CA ASN A 44 -12.50 -21.04 9.46
C ASN A 44 -13.32 -22.19 10.09
N ASN A 45 -14.35 -21.87 10.88
CA ASN A 45 -15.33 -22.86 11.35
C ASN A 45 -16.24 -23.39 10.22
N ARG A 46 -16.36 -22.68 9.10
CA ARG A 46 -17.20 -23.06 7.95
C ARG A 46 -16.45 -24.02 7.02
N PRO A 47 -16.99 -25.21 6.71
CA PRO A 47 -16.35 -26.18 5.82
C PRO A 47 -15.99 -25.62 4.44
N GLN A 48 -16.86 -24.78 3.86
CA GLN A 48 -16.64 -24.16 2.56
C GLN A 48 -15.43 -23.21 2.58
N TYR A 49 -15.26 -22.46 3.67
CA TYR A 49 -14.13 -21.56 3.83
C TYR A 49 -12.81 -22.36 3.90
N ARG A 50 -12.78 -23.45 4.68
CA ARG A 50 -11.63 -24.36 4.76
C ARG A 50 -11.31 -25.03 3.43
N GLY A 51 -12.33 -25.47 2.70
CA GLY A 51 -12.16 -26.03 1.36
C GLY A 51 -11.52 -25.03 0.40
N ASN A 52 -11.95 -23.77 0.46
CA ASN A 52 -11.34 -22.69 -0.30
C ASN A 52 -9.90 -22.38 0.14
N THR A 53 -9.60 -22.38 1.44
CA THR A 53 -8.22 -22.20 1.93
C THR A 53 -7.30 -23.30 1.41
N ARG A 54 -7.72 -24.56 1.53
CA ARG A 54 -6.96 -25.69 1.00
C ARG A 54 -6.72 -25.54 -0.51
N ARG A 55 -7.78 -25.29 -1.26
CA ARG A 55 -7.72 -25.18 -2.73
C ARG A 55 -6.83 -24.04 -3.20
N TYR A 56 -6.96 -22.84 -2.61
CA TYR A 56 -6.34 -21.63 -3.14
C TYR A 56 -5.04 -21.24 -2.46
N CYS A 57 -4.88 -21.49 -1.15
CA CYS A 57 -3.70 -21.06 -0.41
C CYS A 57 -2.67 -22.18 -0.24
N LEU A 58 -3.11 -23.46 -0.19
CA LEU A 58 -2.23 -24.62 0.04
C LEU A 58 -1.93 -25.41 -1.23
N GLU A 59 -2.95 -25.76 -2.03
CA GLU A 59 -2.83 -26.74 -3.12
C GLU A 59 -2.77 -26.15 -4.53
N SER A 60 -3.20 -24.90 -4.72
CA SER A 60 -3.16 -24.21 -6.01
C SER A 60 -1.75 -24.12 -6.59
N ASP A 61 -1.61 -23.99 -7.91
CA ASP A 61 -0.32 -23.61 -8.48
C ASP A 61 0.15 -22.27 -7.86
N LEU A 62 1.37 -22.27 -7.31
CA LEU A 62 1.91 -21.12 -6.58
C LEU A 62 2.04 -19.90 -7.48
N LYS A 63 2.56 -20.07 -8.71
CA LYS A 63 2.78 -18.98 -9.63
C LYS A 63 1.45 -18.34 -10.03
N VAL A 64 0.45 -19.15 -10.37
CA VAL A 64 -0.91 -18.68 -10.67
C VAL A 64 -1.50 -17.93 -9.48
N ARG A 65 -1.32 -18.43 -8.25
CA ARG A 65 -1.83 -17.73 -7.06
C ARG A 65 -1.15 -16.40 -6.85
N LEU A 66 0.18 -16.33 -6.88
CA LEU A 66 0.93 -15.07 -6.68
C LEU A 66 0.59 -14.03 -7.77
N SER A 67 0.54 -14.44 -9.04
CA SER A 67 0.10 -13.54 -10.12
C SER A 67 -1.33 -13.04 -9.94
N SER A 68 -2.22 -13.83 -9.31
CA SER A 68 -3.57 -13.38 -9.00
C SER A 68 -3.61 -12.28 -7.93
N LEU A 69 -2.64 -12.24 -7.01
CA LEU A 69 -2.54 -11.20 -5.97
C LEU A 69 -2.13 -9.85 -6.56
N GLN A 70 -1.35 -9.87 -7.64
CA GLN A 70 -0.84 -8.69 -8.35
C GLN A 70 -1.89 -7.96 -9.21
N LYS A 71 -3.06 -8.55 -9.45
CA LYS A 71 -4.09 -7.97 -10.34
C LYS A 71 -4.64 -6.63 -9.84
N LEU A 72 -4.77 -5.66 -10.76
CA LEU A 72 -5.30 -4.32 -10.51
C LEU A 72 -6.84 -4.33 -10.53
N ARG A 73 -7.49 -4.86 -9.50
CA ARG A 73 -8.97 -4.84 -9.43
C ARG A 73 -9.59 -3.43 -9.33
N TRP A 74 -8.75 -2.42 -9.10
CA TRP A 74 -9.14 -1.02 -9.00
C TRP A 74 -9.02 -0.27 -10.33
N SER A 75 -8.47 -0.89 -11.39
CA SER A 75 -8.33 -0.28 -12.71
C SER A 75 -8.43 -1.32 -13.83
N GLU A 76 -9.22 -1.01 -14.85
CA GLU A 76 -9.28 -1.79 -16.09
C GLU A 76 -8.23 -1.33 -17.12
N ARG A 77 -7.55 -0.22 -16.84
CA ARG A 77 -6.67 0.46 -17.79
C ARG A 77 -5.30 -0.20 -17.93
N TRP A 78 -4.81 -0.82 -16.86
CA TRP A 78 -3.45 -1.34 -16.79
C TRP A 78 -3.39 -2.75 -16.24
N ILE A 79 -2.37 -3.49 -16.67
CA ILE A 79 -1.86 -4.65 -15.95
C ILE A 79 -0.69 -4.28 -15.05
N TYR A 80 -0.27 -5.21 -14.18
CA TYR A 80 0.81 -4.95 -13.22
C TYR A 80 2.11 -4.53 -13.90
N ASP A 81 2.51 -5.24 -14.95
CA ASP A 81 3.73 -4.94 -15.71
C ASP A 81 3.71 -3.55 -16.36
N GLU A 82 2.53 -3.05 -16.76
CA GLU A 82 2.39 -1.70 -17.29
C GLU A 82 2.46 -0.63 -16.19
N LEU A 83 1.85 -0.92 -15.03
CA LEU A 83 1.81 0.00 -13.89
C LEU A 83 3.23 0.33 -13.40
N ILE A 84 4.08 -0.69 -13.23
CA ILE A 84 5.44 -0.51 -12.70
C ILE A 84 6.39 0.22 -13.65
N GLU A 85 6.04 0.29 -14.94
CA GLU A 85 6.80 1.02 -15.95
C GLU A 85 6.40 2.51 -16.03
N LEU A 86 5.19 2.89 -15.55
CA LEU A 86 4.71 4.28 -15.61
C LEU A 86 5.68 5.28 -14.95
N PRO A 87 6.25 5.02 -13.77
CA PRO A 87 7.16 5.95 -13.11
C PRO A 87 8.41 6.30 -13.92
N LYS A 88 8.84 5.43 -14.86
CA LYS A 88 10.00 5.68 -15.71
C LYS A 88 9.80 6.87 -16.66
N THR A 89 8.55 7.13 -17.05
CA THR A 89 8.19 8.24 -17.95
C THR A 89 7.45 9.36 -17.21
N GLN A 90 6.73 9.03 -16.15
CA GLN A 90 5.83 9.94 -15.45
C GLN A 90 5.90 9.67 -13.94
N ILE A 91 6.86 10.34 -13.29
CA ILE A 91 7.16 10.16 -11.85
C ILE A 91 5.95 10.42 -10.93
N ARG A 92 4.96 11.19 -11.38
CA ARG A 92 3.71 11.46 -10.66
C ARG A 92 2.90 10.20 -10.32
N TRP A 93 3.11 9.07 -11.02
CA TRP A 93 2.42 7.81 -10.76
C TRP A 93 3.04 6.96 -9.65
N VAL A 94 4.19 7.36 -9.11
CA VAL A 94 4.86 6.66 -8.00
C VAL A 94 3.93 6.40 -6.80
N PRO A 95 3.10 7.36 -6.33
CA PRO A 95 2.18 7.11 -5.21
C PRO A 95 1.17 5.99 -5.49
N VAL A 96 0.66 5.88 -6.73
CA VAL A 96 -0.26 4.80 -7.13
C VAL A 96 0.45 3.45 -7.14
N CYS A 97 1.70 3.42 -7.62
CA CYS A 97 2.53 2.21 -7.61
C CYS A 97 2.75 1.74 -6.17
N ILE A 98 3.21 2.62 -5.28
CA ILE A 98 3.39 2.30 -3.85
C ILE A 98 2.09 1.77 -3.23
N ALA A 99 0.97 2.46 -3.45
CA ALA A 99 -0.32 2.02 -2.90
C ALA A 99 -0.72 0.63 -3.39
N HIS A 100 -0.48 0.31 -4.67
CA HIS A 100 -0.77 -1.01 -5.22
C HIS A 100 0.17 -2.09 -4.68
N GLU A 101 1.47 -1.81 -4.52
CA GLU A 101 2.42 -2.72 -3.86
C GLU A 101 1.97 -3.05 -2.43
N GLU A 102 1.53 -2.04 -1.67
CA GLU A 102 0.99 -2.25 -0.32
C GLU A 102 -0.28 -3.13 -0.33
N LEU A 103 -1.16 -2.98 -1.32
CA LEU A 103 -2.33 -3.84 -1.50
C LEU A 103 -1.94 -5.29 -1.84
N ILE A 104 -0.89 -5.50 -2.64
CA ILE A 104 -0.37 -6.84 -2.94
C ILE A 104 0.10 -7.52 -1.65
N ILE A 105 0.86 -6.79 -0.83
CA ILE A 105 1.35 -7.28 0.46
C ILE A 105 0.18 -7.63 1.39
N ASP A 106 -0.83 -6.77 1.51
CA ASP A 106 -2.01 -7.04 2.36
C ASP A 106 -2.74 -8.31 1.93
N ARG A 107 -2.90 -8.52 0.61
CA ARG A 107 -3.51 -9.75 0.07
C ARG A 107 -2.69 -11.00 0.35
N ALA A 108 -1.36 -10.91 0.27
CA ALA A 108 -0.47 -12.01 0.61
C ALA A 108 -0.54 -12.33 2.12
N LYS A 109 -0.52 -11.31 2.98
CA LYS A 109 -0.69 -11.45 4.44
C LYS A 109 -2.03 -12.07 4.81
N TYR A 110 -3.11 -11.71 4.10
CA TYR A 110 -4.40 -12.36 4.25
C TYR A 110 -4.33 -13.87 3.98
N ASP A 111 -3.72 -14.27 2.86
CA ASP A 111 -3.54 -15.69 2.51
C ASP A 111 -2.66 -16.44 3.53
N MET A 112 -1.58 -15.82 4.01
CA MET A 112 -0.74 -16.39 5.07
C MET A 112 -1.54 -16.62 6.36
N LYS A 113 -2.28 -15.61 6.84
CA LYS A 113 -3.09 -15.71 8.06
C LYS A 113 -4.17 -16.77 7.92
N ARG A 114 -4.80 -16.83 6.75
CA ARG A 114 -5.80 -17.84 6.41
C ARG A 114 -5.23 -19.25 6.45
N LEU A 115 -4.02 -19.45 5.93
CA LEU A 115 -3.30 -20.72 5.96
C LEU A 115 -2.89 -21.11 7.38
N GLN A 116 -2.41 -20.16 8.19
CA GLN A 116 -2.06 -20.39 9.60
C GLN A 116 -3.28 -20.86 10.41
N GLU A 117 -4.44 -20.21 10.27
CA GLU A 117 -5.68 -20.63 10.94
C GLU A 117 -6.17 -22.00 10.46
N TYR A 118 -6.03 -22.29 9.16
CA TYR A 118 -6.34 -23.61 8.62
C TYR A 118 -5.45 -24.71 9.25
N CYS A 119 -4.15 -24.46 9.41
CA CYS A 119 -3.24 -25.39 10.06
C CYS A 119 -3.54 -25.61 11.54
N LYS A 120 -4.00 -24.58 12.27
CA LYS A 120 -4.46 -24.76 13.66
C LYS A 120 -5.61 -25.76 13.76
N PHE A 121 -6.53 -25.74 12.80
CA PHE A 121 -7.67 -26.66 12.77
C PHE A 121 -7.25 -28.11 12.45
N TYR A 122 -6.31 -28.29 11.51
CA TYR A 122 -5.78 -29.60 11.12
C TYR A 122 -4.48 -29.94 11.85
N CYS A 123 -4.31 -29.44 13.08
CA CYS A 123 -3.09 -29.69 13.84
C CYS A 123 -2.90 -31.21 14.04
N GLY A 124 -1.68 -31.68 13.80
CA GLY A 124 -1.35 -33.11 13.91
C GLY A 124 -1.31 -33.89 12.59
N ILE A 125 -1.50 -33.25 11.43
CA ILE A 125 -1.26 -33.88 10.11
C ILE A 125 0.09 -33.37 9.55
N PRO A 126 1.19 -34.15 9.64
CA PRO A 126 2.53 -33.69 9.30
C PRO A 126 2.67 -33.20 7.86
N GLU A 127 2.01 -33.85 6.91
CA GLU A 127 2.07 -33.52 5.49
C GLU A 127 1.46 -32.14 5.19
N ILE A 128 0.34 -31.82 5.85
CA ILE A 128 -0.32 -30.51 5.71
C ILE A 128 0.58 -29.43 6.30
N ASN A 129 1.15 -29.68 7.48
CA ASN A 129 2.02 -28.72 8.16
C ASN A 129 3.26 -28.41 7.34
N LYS A 130 3.96 -29.43 6.84
CA LYS A 130 5.15 -29.27 6.00
C LYS A 130 4.83 -28.46 4.74
N LYS A 131 3.74 -28.78 4.05
CA LYS A 131 3.34 -28.07 2.83
C LYS A 131 2.91 -26.64 3.12
N ALA A 132 2.23 -26.41 4.24
CA ALA A 132 1.84 -25.08 4.67
C ALA A 132 3.05 -24.21 5.02
N GLU A 133 4.05 -24.76 5.72
CA GLU A 133 5.31 -24.08 6.02
C GLU A 133 6.04 -23.64 4.74
N GLN A 134 6.16 -24.54 3.76
CA GLN A 134 6.72 -24.19 2.45
C GLN A 134 5.95 -23.04 1.79
N ARG A 135 4.62 -23.06 1.85
CA ARG A 135 3.77 -21.99 1.31
C ARG A 135 3.94 -20.67 2.04
N LEU A 136 4.02 -20.69 3.37
CA LEU A 136 4.25 -19.50 4.18
C LEU A 136 5.59 -18.84 3.83
N ASN A 137 6.64 -19.65 3.64
CA ASN A 137 7.95 -19.13 3.21
C ASN A 137 7.87 -18.50 1.81
N SER A 138 7.21 -19.14 0.85
CA SER A 138 7.03 -18.54 -0.49
C SER A 138 6.23 -17.24 -0.46
N TYR A 139 5.22 -17.12 0.41
CA TYR A 139 4.51 -15.84 0.59
C TYR A 139 5.40 -14.79 1.25
N GLN A 140 6.27 -15.19 2.19
CA GLN A 140 7.21 -14.26 2.81
C GLN A 140 8.22 -13.72 1.79
N GLU A 141 8.84 -14.58 0.99
CA GLU A 141 9.75 -14.16 -0.10
C GLU A 141 9.04 -13.22 -1.10
N PHE A 142 7.79 -13.52 -1.42
CA PHE A 142 6.95 -12.66 -2.26
C PHE A 142 6.69 -11.29 -1.62
N ILE A 143 6.37 -11.25 -0.33
CA ILE A 143 6.18 -9.99 0.41
C ILE A 143 7.48 -9.19 0.44
N ASP A 144 8.60 -9.83 0.77
CA ASP A 144 9.91 -9.18 0.85
C ASP A 144 10.29 -8.53 -0.49
N HIS A 145 10.01 -9.20 -1.61
CA HIS A 145 10.21 -8.65 -2.96
C HIS A 145 9.37 -7.38 -3.18
N HIS A 146 8.09 -7.39 -2.79
CA HIS A 146 7.20 -6.24 -2.95
C HIS A 146 7.53 -5.09 -1.98
N GLU A 147 8.04 -5.40 -0.78
CA GLU A 147 8.57 -4.39 0.16
C GLU A 147 9.83 -3.72 -0.40
N GLN A 148 10.71 -4.47 -1.08
CA GLN A 148 11.86 -3.91 -1.80
C GLN A 148 11.44 -2.97 -2.93
N ASN A 149 10.39 -3.31 -3.69
CA ASN A 149 9.85 -2.42 -4.73
C ASN A 149 9.34 -1.09 -4.14
N ILE A 150 8.63 -1.14 -3.00
CA ILE A 150 8.23 0.08 -2.28
C ILE A 150 9.44 0.91 -1.88
N ALA A 151 10.50 0.26 -1.36
CA ALA A 151 11.72 0.96 -0.96
C ALA A 151 12.37 1.68 -2.16
N LYS A 152 12.48 1.02 -3.32
CA LYS A 152 12.97 1.62 -4.57
C LYS A 152 12.19 2.87 -4.96
N TYR A 153 10.85 2.79 -4.94
CA TYR A 153 9.98 3.93 -5.25
C TYR A 153 10.18 5.11 -4.30
N ARG A 154 10.40 4.86 -3.00
CA ARG A 154 10.57 5.93 -1.99
C ARG A 154 11.85 6.72 -2.16
N VAL A 155 12.91 6.10 -2.66
CA VAL A 155 14.19 6.79 -2.96
C VAL A 155 14.33 7.18 -4.44
N LEU A 156 13.26 7.00 -5.23
CA LEU A 156 13.24 7.22 -6.68
C LEU A 156 14.34 6.44 -7.43
N ASP A 157 14.78 5.31 -6.88
CA ASP A 157 15.73 4.38 -7.51
C ASP A 157 14.98 3.47 -8.47
N ILE A 158 14.51 4.07 -9.57
CA ILE A 158 13.69 3.41 -10.58
C ILE A 158 14.60 3.00 -11.74
N ASP A 159 14.73 1.69 -11.97
CA ASP A 159 15.55 1.11 -13.02
C ASP A 159 15.25 1.74 -14.40
N GLY A 160 16.22 2.45 -14.97
CA GLY A 160 16.11 3.12 -16.28
C GLY A 160 15.77 4.62 -16.23
N VAL A 161 15.58 5.21 -15.04
CA VAL A 161 15.53 6.67 -14.88
C VAL A 161 16.95 7.17 -14.64
N SER A 162 17.60 7.70 -15.69
CA SER A 162 18.87 8.40 -15.54
C SER A 162 18.65 9.68 -14.75
N ASN A 163 19.05 9.71 -13.48
CA ASN A 163 19.00 10.92 -12.64
C ASN A 163 19.76 12.10 -13.28
N PRO A 164 19.10 13.23 -13.61
CA PRO A 164 19.79 14.52 -13.69
C PRO A 164 19.57 15.35 -12.41
N LEU A 165 18.89 14.81 -11.39
CA LEU A 165 18.32 15.59 -10.29
C LEU A 165 18.91 15.22 -8.92
N VAL A 166 20.24 15.24 -8.84
CA VAL A 166 20.97 15.42 -7.55
C VAL A 166 21.13 16.92 -7.21
N ALA A 167 20.39 17.80 -7.89
CA ALA A 167 20.42 19.25 -7.65
C ALA A 167 19.01 19.83 -7.44
N SER A 168 18.26 19.37 -6.42
CA SER A 168 17.14 20.15 -5.85
C SER A 168 16.63 19.58 -4.51
N THR A 169 17.52 19.13 -3.62
CA THR A 169 17.12 18.71 -2.27
C THR A 169 17.02 19.87 -1.27
N ASP A 170 17.29 21.11 -1.69
CA ASP A 170 17.20 22.28 -0.79
C ASP A 170 15.77 22.83 -0.59
N GLN A 171 14.75 22.35 -1.32
CA GLN A 171 13.44 23.00 -1.33
C GLN A 171 12.28 22.22 -0.67
N VAL A 172 12.44 20.94 -0.34
CA VAL A 172 11.35 20.15 0.29
C VAL A 172 11.56 19.95 1.79
N ASP A 173 12.78 20.07 2.30
CA ASP A 173 13.10 19.83 3.72
C ASP A 173 12.64 20.97 4.66
N ARG A 174 12.18 22.11 4.12
CA ARG A 174 11.69 23.25 4.92
C ARG A 174 10.19 23.29 5.17
N ARG A 175 9.35 22.56 4.43
CA ARG A 175 7.87 22.65 4.62
C ARG A 175 7.33 21.68 5.66
N THR A 176 8.04 20.60 5.96
CA THR A 176 7.57 19.58 6.92
C THR A 176 7.89 19.94 8.37
N LEU A 177 8.84 20.86 8.61
CA LEU A 177 9.20 21.34 9.96
C LEU A 177 8.29 22.46 10.48
N ASP A 178 7.63 23.21 9.60
CA ASP A 178 6.78 24.35 10.00
C ASP A 178 5.38 23.94 10.50
N LEU A 179 4.96 22.69 10.26
CA LEU A 179 3.67 22.16 10.72
C LEU A 179 3.75 21.42 12.08
N LEU A 180 4.96 21.22 12.61
CA LEU A 180 5.17 20.63 13.95
C LEU A 180 5.58 21.66 15.02
N GLY A 181 5.71 22.94 14.65
CA GLY A 181 6.11 24.03 15.57
C GLY A 181 4.97 24.83 16.21
N ARG A 182 3.70 24.46 16.02
CA ARG A 182 2.53 25.26 16.51
C ARG A 182 1.73 24.53 17.60
N GLY A 183 2.41 24.02 18.63
CA GLY A 183 1.77 23.40 19.78
C GLY A 183 2.60 23.48 21.07
N GLY A 184 2.40 24.54 21.86
CA GLY A 184 3.02 24.77 23.17
C GLY A 184 4.48 25.20 23.06
N ILE A 185 5.05 26.11 23.84
CA ILE A 185 4.93 26.34 25.27
C ILE A 185 5.53 27.75 25.47
N TYR A 186 4.86 28.72 26.10
CA TYR A 186 5.47 29.83 26.85
C TYR A 186 4.35 30.61 27.56
N GLY A 187 3.99 30.16 28.77
CA GLY A 187 3.41 31.01 29.80
C GLY A 187 4.55 31.50 30.67
N THR A 188 4.91 32.76 30.48
CA THR A 188 6.04 33.48 31.06
C THR A 188 6.02 33.47 32.59
N SER A 189 7.20 33.33 33.17
CA SER A 189 7.48 33.47 34.60
C SER A 189 7.37 34.93 35.03
N ASP A 190 6.84 35.18 36.24
CA ASP A 190 7.23 36.32 37.06
C ASP A 190 7.57 35.83 38.46
N PRO A 191 8.81 35.98 38.94
CA PRO A 191 9.08 36.11 40.35
C PRO A 191 9.54 37.53 40.69
N MET A 192 9.16 37.94 41.90
CA MET A 192 9.87 38.87 42.79
C MET A 192 9.49 40.36 42.70
N GLU A 193 8.72 40.83 43.68
CA GLU A 193 9.08 42.02 44.46
C GLU A 193 8.70 41.86 45.94
N THR A 194 9.68 42.18 46.79
CA THR A 194 9.63 42.30 48.24
C THR A 194 8.95 43.60 48.67
N SER A 195 8.15 43.57 49.73
CA SER A 195 8.01 44.73 50.62
C SER A 195 7.76 44.31 52.06
N THR A 196 8.73 44.65 52.91
CA THR A 196 8.68 44.65 54.37
C THR A 196 8.00 45.94 54.82
N ASN A 197 7.18 45.91 55.87
CA ASN A 197 7.35 46.79 57.05
C ASN A 197 6.27 46.57 58.12
N TYR A 198 6.80 46.37 59.34
CA TYR A 198 6.33 46.62 60.70
C TYR A 198 4.84 46.51 61.06
#